data_AF-A0A517QZB2-F1
#
_entry.id   AF-A0A517QZB2-F1
#
_cell.length_a   1.000
_cell.length_b   1.000
_cell.length_c   1.000
_cell.angle_alpha   90.00
_cell.angle_beta   90.00
_cell.angle_gamma   90.00
#
_symmetry.space_group_name_H-M   'P 1'
#
loop_
_entity.id
_entity.type
_entity.pdbx_description
1 polymer ?
#
loop_
_entity_poly.entity_id
_entity_poly.type
_entity_poly.pdbx_seq_one_letter_code
_entity_poly.pdbx_strand_id
1 'polypeptide(L)'
;MSDVIAYFLTWTTYGSWMPGDERGWVARGCGEQAPDSRVKEIANRMMVESEVKLSRDCRELVERTINRHCEIRNWHLHACAVRSNHVHVVVTAVDVDPANVREQLKAWATRRLRDEIDGARRKWWTEGGSVRFVRSDSQLERCIMYVTEAQDRKGRDRM
;
A
#
# COMPACT_ATOMS: atom_id res chain seq x y z
N MET A 1 -17.30 -19.24 13.76
CA MET A 1 -16.67 -17.99 13.29
C MET A 1 -15.43 -18.42 12.56
N SER A 2 -15.25 -18.07 11.28
CA SER A 2 -14.07 -18.50 10.54
C SER A 2 -12.85 -17.72 11.01
N ASP A 3 -11.82 -18.45 11.42
CA ASP A 3 -10.54 -17.88 11.80
C ASP A 3 -9.92 -17.16 10.60
N VAL A 4 -9.23 -16.06 10.86
CA VAL A 4 -8.53 -15.32 9.81
C VAL A 4 -7.28 -16.11 9.44
N ILE A 5 -7.15 -16.46 8.15
CA ILE A 5 -6.03 -17.25 7.64
C ILE A 5 -4.95 -16.39 6.98
N ALA A 6 -5.30 -15.18 6.51
CA ALA A 6 -4.36 -14.23 5.91
C ALA A 6 -4.89 -12.79 5.94
N TYR A 7 -4.00 -11.85 5.66
CA TYR A 7 -4.29 -10.44 5.50
C TYR A 7 -3.99 -10.01 4.06
N PHE A 8 -4.94 -9.29 3.45
CA PHE A 8 -4.69 -8.55 2.23
C PHE A 8 -4.51 -7.07 2.57
N LEU A 9 -3.27 -6.60 2.44
CA LEU A 9 -2.82 -5.27 2.80
C LEU A 9 -2.64 -4.43 1.53
N THR A 10 -3.04 -3.17 1.59
CA THR A 10 -2.79 -2.21 0.50
C THR A 10 -2.42 -0.85 1.05
N TRP A 11 -1.41 -0.19 0.49
CA TRP A 11 -1.11 1.21 0.79
C TRP A 11 -0.60 1.94 -0.45
N THR A 12 -0.65 3.26 -0.43
CA THR A 12 -0.29 4.12 -1.57
C THR A 12 0.98 4.92 -1.29
N THR A 13 1.63 5.41 -2.34
CA THR A 13 2.78 6.30 -2.21
C THR A 13 2.34 7.73 -1.89
N TYR A 14 3.21 8.50 -1.26
CA TYR A 14 2.93 9.90 -0.91
C TYR A 14 2.53 10.73 -2.14
N GLY A 15 1.50 11.56 -2.00
CA GLY A 15 0.98 12.41 -3.08
C GLY A 15 0.07 11.71 -4.11
N SER A 16 -0.20 10.41 -3.98
CA SER A 16 -0.96 9.65 -4.99
C SER A 16 -2.46 9.90 -5.03
N TRP A 17 -3.05 10.31 -3.91
CA TRP A 17 -4.48 10.60 -3.76
C TRP A 17 -4.62 11.86 -2.92
N MET A 18 -4.85 12.97 -3.59
CA MET A 18 -4.92 14.28 -2.96
C MET A 18 -6.36 14.66 -2.67
N PRO A 19 -6.65 15.40 -1.58
CA PRO A 19 -7.92 16.08 -1.43
C PRO A 19 -8.28 16.85 -2.71
N GLY A 20 -9.53 16.74 -3.17
CA GLY A 20 -9.99 17.38 -4.40
C GLY A 20 -9.64 16.65 -5.71
N ASP A 21 -9.06 15.45 -5.66
CA ASP A 21 -8.71 14.67 -6.86
C ASP A 21 -9.90 14.48 -7.81
N GLU A 22 -9.63 14.54 -9.12
CA GLU A 22 -10.61 14.40 -10.21
C GLU A 22 -11.32 13.04 -10.22
N ARG A 23 -10.73 12.03 -9.58
CA ARG A 23 -11.30 10.69 -9.42
C ARG A 23 -12.23 10.59 -8.20
N GLY A 24 -12.44 11.70 -7.50
CA GLY A 24 -12.95 11.72 -6.14
C GLY A 24 -11.86 11.43 -5.12
N TRP A 25 -12.11 11.79 -3.87
CA TRP A 25 -11.16 11.62 -2.77
C TRP A 25 -11.87 11.15 -1.51
N VAL A 26 -11.12 10.85 -0.45
CA VAL A 26 -11.68 10.44 0.84
C VAL A 26 -11.26 11.44 1.90
N ALA A 27 -12.24 12.12 2.49
CA ALA A 27 -12.04 12.99 3.64
C ALA A 27 -12.11 12.17 4.92
N ARG A 28 -11.14 12.38 5.82
CA ARG A 28 -11.17 11.74 7.15
C ARG A 28 -12.46 12.15 7.87
N GLY A 29 -13.27 11.18 8.27
CA GLY A 29 -14.54 11.40 8.97
C GLY A 29 -15.74 11.70 8.07
N CYS A 30 -15.54 12.06 6.80
CA CYS A 30 -16.64 12.39 5.88
C CYS A 30 -16.79 11.40 4.73
N GLY A 31 -15.93 10.38 4.65
CA GLY A 31 -16.00 9.36 3.62
C GLY A 31 -15.64 9.89 2.24
N GLU A 32 -16.26 9.32 1.20
CA GLU A 32 -15.99 9.68 -0.19
C GLU A 32 -16.50 11.08 -0.51
N GLN A 33 -15.71 11.85 -1.25
CA GLN A 33 -15.98 13.22 -1.65
C GLN A 33 -15.86 13.35 -3.16
N ALA A 34 -16.68 14.24 -3.73
CA ALA A 34 -16.58 14.62 -5.12
C ALA A 34 -15.26 15.36 -5.41
N PRO A 35 -14.82 15.38 -6.68
CA PRO A 35 -13.71 16.23 -7.11
C PRO A 35 -13.91 17.70 -6.75
N ASP A 36 -12.82 18.37 -6.38
CA ASP A 36 -12.81 19.80 -6.10
C ASP A 36 -11.43 20.38 -6.45
N SER A 37 -11.36 21.11 -7.57
CA SER A 37 -10.11 21.67 -8.09
C SER A 37 -9.46 22.66 -7.13
N ARG A 38 -10.26 23.42 -6.37
CA ARG A 38 -9.75 24.39 -5.39
C ARG A 38 -9.12 23.68 -4.21
N VAL A 39 -9.75 22.62 -3.70
CA VAL A 39 -9.19 21.78 -2.65
C VAL A 39 -7.91 21.09 -3.12
N LYS A 40 -7.87 20.63 -4.38
CA LYS A 40 -6.69 20.02 -5.00
C LYS A 40 -5.51 20.99 -5.08
N GLU A 41 -5.75 22.23 -5.51
CA GLU A 41 -4.71 23.25 -5.54
C GLU A 41 -4.16 23.57 -4.14
N ILE A 42 -5.04 23.73 -3.15
CA ILE A 42 -4.63 23.96 -1.76
C ILE A 42 -3.80 22.78 -1.25
N ALA A 43 -4.27 21.56 -1.46
CA ALA A 43 -3.59 20.36 -1.00
C ALA A 43 -2.21 20.19 -1.67
N ASN A 44 -2.09 20.48 -2.98
CA ASN A 44 -0.82 20.48 -3.69
C ASN A 44 0.17 21.52 -3.12
N ARG A 45 -0.30 22.73 -2.77
CA ARG A 45 0.55 23.75 -2.13
C ARG A 45 1.00 23.37 -0.72
N MET A 46 0.25 22.51 -0.04
CA MET A 46 0.60 22.01 1.29
C MET A 46 1.52 20.78 1.25
N MET A 47 1.82 20.23 0.06
CA MET A 47 2.78 19.15 -0.05
C MET A 47 4.18 19.65 0.33
N VAL A 48 4.83 18.91 1.22
CA VAL A 48 6.20 19.23 1.68
C VAL A 48 7.28 18.58 0.82
N GLU A 49 6.89 17.60 0.01
CA GLU A 49 7.76 16.87 -0.93
C GLU A 49 6.96 16.58 -2.21
N SER A 50 7.62 16.24 -3.32
CA SER A 50 6.93 15.87 -4.56
C SER A 50 6.18 14.54 -4.42
N GLU A 51 5.15 14.33 -5.25
CA GLU A 51 4.50 13.01 -5.39
C GLU A 51 5.56 11.93 -5.67
N VAL A 52 5.36 10.77 -5.05
CA VAL A 52 6.23 9.61 -5.23
C VAL A 52 5.66 8.71 -6.32
N LYS A 53 6.43 8.54 -7.38
CA LYS A 53 6.27 7.45 -8.36
C LYS A 53 7.44 6.50 -8.24
N LEU A 54 7.16 5.25 -7.90
CA LEU A 54 8.20 4.22 -7.80
C LEU A 54 8.69 3.85 -9.19
N SER A 55 9.98 4.09 -9.44
CA SER A 55 10.69 3.56 -10.60
C SER A 55 10.70 2.03 -10.57
N ARG A 56 11.16 1.40 -11.65
CA ARG A 56 11.35 -0.06 -11.66
C ARG A 56 12.27 -0.53 -10.52
N ASP A 57 13.42 0.12 -10.34
CA ASP A 57 14.40 -0.25 -9.32
C ASP A 57 13.83 -0.07 -7.90
N CYS A 58 13.08 1.02 -7.66
CA CYS A 58 12.36 1.20 -6.40
C CYS A 58 11.37 0.06 -6.14
N ARG A 59 10.65 -0.39 -7.16
CA ARG A 59 9.66 -1.46 -7.02
C ARG A 59 10.33 -2.79 -6.67
N GLU A 60 11.36 -3.16 -7.42
CA GLU A 60 12.14 -4.39 -7.19
C GLU A 60 12.79 -4.38 -5.79
N LEU A 61 13.30 -3.23 -5.35
CA LEU A 61 13.86 -3.07 -4.00
C LEU A 61 12.81 -3.26 -2.91
N VAL A 62 11.62 -2.67 -3.08
CA VAL A 62 10.52 -2.78 -2.11
C VAL A 62 10.01 -4.23 -2.05
N GLU A 63 9.80 -4.90 -3.18
CA GLU A 63 9.38 -6.31 -3.22
C GLU A 63 10.37 -7.22 -2.51
N ARG A 64 11.67 -7.09 -2.83
CA ARG A 64 12.74 -7.85 -2.17
C ARG A 64 12.79 -7.58 -0.67
N THR A 65 12.59 -6.33 -0.26
CA THR A 65 12.60 -5.94 1.16
C THR A 65 11.43 -6.55 1.91
N ILE A 66 10.22 -6.54 1.32
CA ILE A 66 9.02 -7.15 1.91
C ILE A 66 9.22 -8.65 2.06
N ASN A 67 9.67 -9.32 0.99
CA ASN A 67 9.93 -10.76 1.01
C ASN A 67 10.94 -11.12 2.12
N ARG A 68 12.08 -10.43 2.18
CA ARG A 68 13.09 -10.67 3.21
C ARG A 68 12.59 -10.42 4.63
N HIS A 69 11.77 -9.39 4.84
CA HIS A 69 11.22 -9.10 6.16
C HIS A 69 10.22 -10.18 6.60
N CYS A 70 9.38 -10.67 5.67
CA CYS A 70 8.49 -11.80 5.92
C CYS A 70 9.28 -13.06 6.32
N GLU A 71 10.39 -13.39 5.64
CA GLU A 71 11.28 -14.50 6.03
C GLU A 71 11.81 -14.35 7.45
N ILE A 72 12.35 -13.18 7.80
CA ILE A 72 12.91 -12.90 9.14
C ILE A 72 11.85 -13.06 10.24
N ARG A 73 10.60 -12.69 9.94
CA ARG A 73 9.48 -12.77 10.87
C ARG A 73 8.74 -14.09 10.87
N ASN A 74 9.16 -15.03 10.03
CA ASN A 74 8.47 -16.30 9.78
C ASN A 74 6.99 -16.07 9.39
N TRP A 75 6.74 -15.02 8.60
CA TRP A 75 5.44 -14.75 8.00
C TRP A 75 5.39 -15.36 6.61
N HIS A 76 4.28 -16.03 6.28
CA HIS A 76 4.12 -16.63 4.96
C HIS A 76 3.59 -15.59 3.97
N LEU A 77 4.46 -15.15 3.05
CA LEU A 77 4.11 -14.22 1.99
C LEU A 77 3.53 -14.98 0.80
N HIS A 78 2.21 -14.88 0.59
CA HIS A 78 1.51 -15.53 -0.51
C HIS A 78 1.72 -14.81 -1.84
N ALA A 79 1.62 -13.48 -1.80
CA ALA A 79 1.77 -12.65 -2.99
C ALA A 79 2.20 -11.22 -2.60
N CYS A 80 3.03 -10.60 -3.42
CA CYS A 80 3.41 -9.19 -3.30
C CYS A 80 3.46 -8.57 -4.69
N ALA A 81 2.91 -7.36 -4.80
CA ALA A 81 2.92 -6.57 -6.01
C ALA A 81 3.19 -5.12 -5.66
N VAL A 82 4.32 -4.59 -6.12
CA VAL A 82 4.62 -3.17 -5.99
C VAL A 82 4.37 -2.50 -7.33
N ARG A 83 3.39 -1.59 -7.36
CA ARG A 83 3.05 -0.78 -8.53
C ARG A 83 3.70 0.60 -8.42
N SER A 84 3.54 1.42 -9.45
CA SER A 84 4.17 2.76 -9.51
C SER A 84 3.70 3.70 -8.39
N ASN A 85 2.51 3.49 -7.83
CA ASN A 85 1.91 4.38 -6.84
C ASN A 85 1.20 3.67 -5.67
N HIS A 86 1.26 2.33 -5.61
CA HIS A 86 0.67 1.55 -4.54
C HIS A 86 1.31 0.17 -4.41
N VAL A 87 1.09 -0.47 -3.27
CA VAL A 87 1.62 -1.79 -2.94
C VAL A 87 0.49 -2.68 -2.45
N HIS A 88 0.48 -3.91 -2.93
CA HIS A 88 -0.41 -4.98 -2.50
C HIS A 88 0.41 -6.12 -1.87
N VAL A 89 -0.04 -6.62 -0.73
CA VAL A 89 0.59 -7.75 -0.03
C VAL A 89 -0.48 -8.68 0.51
N VAL A 90 -0.37 -9.96 0.19
CA VAL A 90 -1.16 -11.04 0.80
C VAL A 90 -0.22 -11.87 1.68
N VAL A 91 -0.47 -11.87 2.98
CA VAL A 91 0.45 -12.46 3.97
C VAL A 91 -0.31 -13.14 5.10
N THR A 92 0.17 -14.30 5.53
CA THR A 92 -0.25 -14.93 6.79
C THR A 92 0.76 -14.59 7.88
N ALA A 93 0.28 -13.92 8.91
CA ALA A 93 1.04 -13.60 10.12
C ALA A 93 0.17 -13.99 11.34
N VAL A 94 0.55 -15.07 12.02
CA VAL A 94 -0.20 -15.62 13.15
C VAL A 94 -0.01 -14.72 14.37
N ASP A 95 -1.10 -14.40 15.08
CA ASP A 95 -1.11 -13.58 16.31
C ASP A 95 -0.50 -12.18 16.18
N VAL A 96 -0.44 -11.62 14.98
CA VAL A 96 0.06 -10.26 14.74
C VAL A 96 -1.06 -9.38 14.17
N ASP A 97 -1.28 -8.24 14.81
CA ASP A 97 -2.20 -7.24 14.28
C ASP A 97 -1.81 -6.81 12.85
N PRO A 98 -2.74 -6.83 11.88
CA PRO A 98 -2.43 -6.54 10.47
C PRO A 98 -1.97 -5.10 10.22
N ALA A 99 -2.40 -4.13 11.03
CA ALA A 99 -1.86 -2.78 10.91
C ALA A 99 -0.38 -2.76 11.30
N ASN A 100 0.00 -3.54 12.32
CA ASN A 100 1.38 -3.71 12.75
C ASN A 100 2.24 -4.41 11.67
N VAL A 101 1.72 -5.45 11.01
CA VAL A 101 2.36 -6.07 9.82
C VAL A 101 2.63 -5.01 8.75
N ARG A 102 1.60 -4.23 8.37
CA ARG A 102 1.71 -3.18 7.36
C ARG A 102 2.74 -2.11 7.73
N GLU A 103 2.70 -1.58 8.94
CA GLU A 103 3.62 -0.52 9.35
C GLU A 103 5.07 -0.99 9.38
N GLN A 104 5.34 -2.24 9.77
CA GLN A 104 6.68 -2.79 9.71
C GLN A 104 7.19 -2.94 8.27
N LEU A 105 6.36 -3.45 7.36
CA LEU A 105 6.71 -3.56 5.94
C LEU A 105 7.00 -2.17 5.34
N LYS A 106 6.16 -1.17 5.63
CA LYS A 106 6.38 0.23 5.21
C LYS A 106 7.67 0.81 5.78
N ALA A 107 7.95 0.56 7.06
CA ALA A 107 9.15 1.07 7.73
C ALA A 107 10.43 0.49 7.12
N TRP A 108 10.48 -0.83 6.89
CA TRP A 108 11.65 -1.47 6.28
C TRP A 108 11.84 -1.09 4.81
N ALA A 109 10.76 -1.01 4.03
CA ALA A 109 10.80 -0.50 2.67
C ALA A 109 11.32 0.95 2.64
N THR A 110 10.84 1.81 3.55
CA THR A 110 11.32 3.20 3.68
C THR A 110 12.81 3.25 3.99
N ARG A 111 13.28 2.41 4.90
CA ARG A 111 14.71 2.33 5.26
C ARG A 111 15.55 2.00 4.02
N ARG A 112 15.18 0.95 3.27
CA ARG A 112 15.94 0.55 2.08
C ARG A 112 15.89 1.56 0.95
N LEU A 113 14.74 2.17 0.70
CA LEU A 113 14.62 3.27 -0.27
C LEU A 113 15.50 4.47 0.10
N ARG A 114 15.62 4.80 1.39
CA ARG A 114 16.51 5.88 1.84
C ARG A 114 17.99 5.51 1.73
N ASP A 115 18.34 4.26 2.04
CA ASP A 115 19.72 3.80 2.02
C ASP A 115 20.24 3.66 0.58
N GLU A 116 19.41 3.23 -0.38
CA GLU A 116 19.85 2.85 -1.72
C GLU A 116 19.40 3.80 -2.85
N ILE A 117 18.32 4.57 -2.67
CA ILE A 117 17.74 5.40 -3.75
C ILE A 117 17.84 6.90 -3.45
N ASP A 118 17.21 7.34 -2.36
CA ASP A 118 17.12 8.77 -2.02
C ASP A 118 17.09 8.96 -0.50
N GLY A 119 18.26 9.22 0.06
CA GLY A 119 18.46 9.45 1.48
C GLY A 119 17.95 10.81 1.97
N ALA A 120 17.61 11.75 1.08
CA ALA A 120 17.08 13.06 1.44
C ALA A 120 15.55 13.01 1.66
N ARG A 121 14.83 12.22 0.85
CA ARG A 121 13.38 12.05 0.97
C ARG A 121 12.97 11.47 2.33
N ARG A 122 11.84 11.96 2.85
CA ARG A 122 11.28 11.52 4.14
C ARG A 122 9.90 10.88 3.99
N LYS A 123 9.07 11.36 3.06
CA LYS A 123 7.72 10.84 2.81
C LYS A 123 7.65 9.97 1.55
N TRP A 124 7.69 8.66 1.77
CA TRP A 124 7.52 7.66 0.70
C TRP A 124 6.08 7.17 0.53
N TRP A 125 5.35 7.05 1.65
CA TRP A 125 4.04 6.41 1.72
C TRP A 125 2.97 7.37 2.25
N THR A 126 1.71 7.12 1.93
CA THR A 126 0.59 7.69 2.66
C THR A 126 0.52 7.14 4.09
N GLU A 127 -0.10 7.90 4.98
CA GLU A 127 -0.41 7.41 6.33
C GLU A 127 -1.41 6.26 6.27
N GLY A 128 -1.15 5.20 7.04
CA GLY A 128 -2.03 4.04 7.09
C GLY A 128 -2.06 3.21 5.79
N GLY A 129 -3.25 2.74 5.45
CA GLY A 129 -3.54 1.83 4.34
C GLY A 129 -4.82 1.01 4.59
N SER A 130 -5.18 0.17 3.64
CA SER A 130 -6.30 -0.77 3.76
C SER A 130 -5.82 -2.12 4.30
N VAL A 131 -6.68 -2.74 5.10
CA VAL A 131 -6.55 -4.11 5.60
C VAL A 131 -7.84 -4.84 5.27
N ARG A 132 -7.74 -5.99 4.60
CA ARG A 132 -8.84 -6.92 4.40
C ARG A 132 -8.48 -8.27 5.04
N PHE A 133 -9.41 -8.81 5.81
CA PHE A 133 -9.25 -10.10 6.48
C PHE A 133 -9.70 -11.23 5.55
N VAL A 134 -8.81 -12.19 5.30
CA VAL A 134 -9.07 -13.37 4.47
C VAL A 134 -9.40 -14.54 5.40
N ARG A 135 -10.56 -15.19 5.18
CA ARG A 135 -11.11 -16.22 6.08
C ARG A 135 -11.41 -17.55 5.39
N SER A 136 -11.07 -17.70 4.11
CA SER A 136 -11.21 -18.95 3.37
C SER A 136 -10.15 -19.08 2.28
N ASP A 137 -9.80 -20.30 1.91
CA ASP A 137 -8.84 -20.57 0.84
C ASP A 137 -9.29 -19.98 -0.49
N SER A 138 -10.60 -20.04 -0.79
CA SER A 138 -11.16 -19.40 -1.99
C SER A 138 -11.01 -17.87 -1.99
N GLN A 139 -11.08 -17.21 -0.82
CA GLN A 139 -10.79 -15.77 -0.72
C GLN A 139 -9.30 -15.52 -0.89
N LEU A 140 -8.45 -16.39 -0.35
CA LEU A 140 -7.01 -16.30 -0.46
C LEU A 140 -6.56 -16.40 -1.92
N GLU A 141 -7.02 -17.42 -2.65
CA GLU A 141 -6.75 -17.61 -4.07
C GLU A 141 -7.17 -16.39 -4.90
N ARG A 142 -8.37 -15.83 -4.65
CA ARG A 142 -8.81 -14.60 -5.34
C ARG A 142 -7.90 -13.42 -5.05
N CYS A 143 -7.43 -13.26 -3.80
CA CYS A 143 -6.49 -12.18 -3.47
C CYS A 143 -5.15 -12.38 -4.16
N ILE A 144 -4.63 -13.62 -4.20
CA ILE A 144 -3.38 -13.95 -4.88
C ILE A 144 -3.50 -13.64 -6.37
N MET A 145 -4.54 -14.15 -7.04
CA MET A 145 -4.80 -13.88 -8.45
C MET A 145 -4.93 -12.39 -8.72
N TYR A 146 -5.67 -11.66 -7.88
CA TYR A 146 -5.76 -10.20 -8.01
C TYR A 146 -4.38 -9.53 -7.96
N VAL A 147 -3.54 -9.89 -7.00
CA VAL A 147 -2.21 -9.30 -6.84
C VAL A 147 -1.27 -9.67 -8.00
N THR A 148 -1.34 -10.89 -8.51
CA THR A 148 -0.50 -11.36 -9.62
C THR A 148 -0.98 -10.84 -10.98
N GLU A 149 -2.29 -10.71 -11.19
CA GLU A 149 -2.88 -10.37 -12.50
C GLU A 149 -3.26 -8.90 -12.66
N ALA A 150 -3.38 -8.12 -11.58
CA ALA A 150 -3.81 -6.72 -11.69
C ALA A 150 -2.78 -5.88 -12.49
N GLN A 151 -3.10 -5.68 -13.78
CA GLN A 151 -2.60 -4.60 -14.63
C GLN A 151 -3.34 -3.31 -14.26
N ASP A 152 -2.60 -2.27 -13.89
CA ASP A 152 -3.00 -0.86 -13.61
C ASP A 152 -4.51 -0.51 -13.69
N ARG A 153 -5.37 -1.15 -12.90
CA ARG A 153 -6.78 -0.75 -12.79
C ARG A 153 -6.85 0.49 -11.90
N LYS A 154 -6.88 1.65 -12.55
CA LYS A 154 -7.29 2.91 -11.95
C LYS A 154 -8.73 2.79 -11.46
N GLY A 155 -8.90 2.88 -10.14
CA GLY A 155 -10.17 3.20 -9.52
C GLY A 155 -10.76 2.04 -8.73
N ARG A 156 -10.74 2.19 -7.39
CA ARG A 156 -11.56 1.48 -6.40
C ARG A 156 -12.05 0.10 -6.83
N ASP A 157 -11.29 -0.94 -6.50
CA ASP A 157 -11.86 -2.28 -6.49
C ASP A 157 -12.64 -2.50 -5.19
N ARG A 158 -13.92 -2.16 -5.24
CA ARG A 158 -14.94 -2.93 -4.51
C ARG A 158 -14.95 -4.33 -5.11
N MET A 159 -14.41 -5.29 -4.36
CA MET A 159 -14.71 -6.71 -4.45
C MET A 159 -15.28 -7.13 -3.10
#